data_AF-A0AAV0Y6Y2-F1
#
_entry.id   AF-A0AAV0Y6Y2-F1
#
_cell.length_a   1.000
_cell.length_b   1.000
_cell.length_c   1.000
_cell.angle_alpha   90.00
_cell.angle_beta   90.00
_cell.angle_gamma   90.00
#
_symmetry.space_group_name_H-M   'P 1'
#
loop_
_entity.id
_entity.type
_entity.pdbx_description
1 polymer ?
#
loop_
_entity_poly.entity_id
_entity_poly.type
_entity_poly.pdbx_seq_one_letter_code
_entity_poly.pdbx_strand_id
1 'polypeptide(L)'
;MLSITEVRKQGDYLRKCYPNDLPVTFPNECVHFRSYLLTKSNKEYIPKTALEMCKMIHDDDIQYIYPYVNIALRMFLCCPASNCSSERSFSALKRVKTYLRSRMTDDRLNNLVILHIESEITTQIQYDEIIQDFSEKNRGVNYNVNML
;
A
#
# COMPACT_ATOMS: atom_id res chain seq x y z
N MET A 1 16.84 -26.89 -3.04
CA MET A 1 15.93 -26.12 -3.92
C MET A 1 14.68 -26.97 -4.18
N LEU A 2 13.49 -26.38 -4.21
CA LEU A 2 12.21 -27.09 -4.43
C LEU A 2 12.25 -27.97 -5.68
N SER A 3 11.50 -29.07 -5.73
CA SER A 3 11.37 -29.90 -6.95
C SER A 3 10.56 -29.14 -8.03
N ILE A 4 10.71 -29.55 -9.29
CA ILE A 4 9.94 -28.94 -10.41
C ILE A 4 8.43 -29.11 -10.18
N THR A 5 8.01 -30.28 -9.69
CA THR A 5 6.61 -30.57 -9.36
C THR A 5 6.08 -29.67 -8.25
N GLU A 6 6.88 -29.43 -7.22
CA GLU A 6 6.50 -28.54 -6.12
C GLU A 6 6.41 -27.09 -6.58
N VAL A 7 7.38 -26.60 -7.36
CA VAL A 7 7.34 -25.22 -7.90
C VAL A 7 6.11 -25.01 -8.79
N ARG A 8 5.75 -25.98 -9.62
CA ARG A 8 4.51 -25.91 -10.40
C ARG A 8 3.27 -25.84 -9.52
N LYS A 9 3.18 -26.74 -8.54
CA LYS A 9 2.04 -26.80 -7.61
C LYS A 9 1.87 -25.48 -6.84
N GLN A 10 2.97 -24.91 -6.35
CA GLN A 10 2.93 -23.64 -5.62
C GLN A 10 2.65 -22.45 -6.55
N GLY A 11 3.20 -22.45 -7.77
CA GLY A 11 2.86 -21.46 -8.80
C GLY A 11 1.37 -21.51 -9.16
N ASP A 12 0.80 -22.71 -9.30
CA ASP A 12 -0.63 -22.92 -9.53
C ASP A 12 -1.49 -22.43 -8.37
N TYR A 13 -1.04 -22.66 -7.13
CA TYR A 13 -1.73 -22.15 -5.95
C TYR A 13 -1.75 -20.62 -5.94
N LEU A 14 -0.60 -19.98 -6.14
CA LEU A 14 -0.50 -18.52 -6.15
C LEU A 14 -1.35 -17.90 -7.28
N ARG A 15 -1.35 -18.52 -8.46
CA ARG A 15 -2.22 -18.11 -9.58
C ARG A 15 -3.70 -18.13 -9.18
N LYS A 16 -4.15 -19.15 -8.45
CA LYS A 16 -5.56 -19.22 -7.99
C LYS A 16 -5.90 -18.11 -7.00
N CYS A 17 -4.95 -17.64 -6.20
CA CYS A 17 -5.13 -16.50 -5.31
C CYS A 17 -5.18 -15.16 -6.05
N TYR A 18 -4.42 -15.02 -7.15
CA TYR A 18 -4.28 -13.77 -7.93
C TYR A 18 -4.57 -14.00 -9.42
N PRO A 19 -5.81 -14.36 -9.80
CA PRO A 19 -6.14 -14.75 -11.18
C PRO A 19 -6.08 -13.59 -12.19
N ASN A 20 -6.18 -12.34 -11.73
CA ASN A 20 -6.09 -11.15 -12.60
C ASN A 20 -4.64 -10.73 -12.88
N ASP A 21 -3.73 -11.02 -11.95
CA ASP A 21 -2.33 -10.59 -12.03
C ASP A 21 -1.41 -11.69 -12.60
N LEU A 22 -1.77 -12.96 -12.39
CA LEU A 22 -0.95 -14.11 -12.77
C LEU A 22 -1.70 -14.99 -13.78
N PRO A 23 -1.19 -15.12 -15.03
CA PRO A 23 -1.84 -15.93 -16.05
C PRO A 23 -1.60 -17.43 -15.86
N VAL A 24 -2.29 -18.23 -16.67
CA VAL A 24 -2.11 -19.70 -16.72
C VAL A 24 -0.69 -20.15 -17.07
N THR A 25 0.12 -19.29 -17.69
CA THR A 25 1.52 -19.56 -18.05
C THR A 25 2.49 -19.36 -16.89
N PHE A 26 2.09 -18.66 -15.82
CA PHE A 26 2.94 -18.33 -14.68
C PHE A 26 3.65 -19.54 -14.03
N PRO A 27 2.98 -20.69 -13.77
CA PRO A 27 3.67 -21.85 -13.18
C PRO A 27 4.80 -22.40 -14.06
N ASN A 28 4.70 -22.28 -15.38
CA ASN A 28 5.76 -22.71 -16.29
C ASN A 28 6.95 -21.74 -16.25
N GLU A 29 6.68 -20.45 -16.22
CA GLU A 29 7.71 -19.43 -16.06
C GLU A 29 8.46 -19.59 -14.73
N CYS A 30 7.78 -19.91 -13.63
CA CYS A 30 8.43 -20.23 -12.35
C CYS A 30 9.41 -21.41 -12.47
N VAL A 31 9.09 -22.42 -13.27
CA VAL A 31 9.99 -23.55 -13.54
C VAL A 31 11.20 -23.10 -14.37
N HIS A 32 10.99 -22.26 -15.38
CA HIS A 32 12.08 -21.72 -16.19
C HIS A 32 13.02 -20.84 -15.36
N PHE A 33 12.46 -19.95 -14.54
CA PHE A 33 13.24 -19.10 -13.64
C PHE A 33 14.03 -19.92 -12.61
N ARG A 34 13.43 -20.99 -12.07
CA ARG A 34 14.16 -21.95 -11.21
C ARG A 34 15.35 -22.57 -11.93
N SER A 35 15.19 -23.00 -13.19
CA SER A 35 16.29 -23.55 -13.98
C SER A 35 17.39 -22.51 -14.22
N TYR A 36 17.03 -21.26 -14.51
CA TYR A 36 17.96 -20.15 -14.62
C TYR A 36 18.79 -19.95 -13.33
N LEU A 37 18.13 -19.93 -12.18
CA LEU A 37 18.79 -19.82 -10.87
C LEU A 37 19.76 -20.99 -10.60
N LEU A 38 19.43 -22.21 -11.03
CA LEU A 38 20.33 -23.36 -10.93
C LEU A 38 21.56 -23.23 -11.82
N THR A 39 21.40 -22.68 -13.03
CA THR A 39 22.54 -22.43 -13.92
C THR A 39 23.51 -21.41 -13.32
N LYS A 40 23.00 -20.37 -12.65
CA LYS A 40 23.85 -19.41 -11.91
C LYS A 40 24.46 -19.98 -10.64
N SER A 41 23.74 -20.83 -9.91
CA SER A 41 24.23 -21.51 -8.68
C SER A 41 25.56 -22.24 -8.87
N ASN A 42 25.87 -22.73 -10.08
CA ASN A 42 27.12 -23.42 -10.38
C ASN A 42 28.31 -22.48 -10.66
N LYS A 43 28.08 -21.16 -10.66
CA LYS A 43 29.10 -20.14 -10.98
C LYS A 43 29.24 -19.07 -9.89
N GLU A 44 28.15 -18.66 -9.23
CA GLU A 44 28.17 -17.63 -8.17
C GLU A 44 26.87 -17.67 -7.33
N TYR A 45 26.89 -16.99 -6.18
CA TYR A 45 25.86 -16.90 -5.13
C TYR A 45 24.40 -17.15 -5.55
N ILE A 46 23.72 -18.04 -4.80
CA ILE A 46 22.27 -18.30 -4.94
C ILE A 46 21.50 -17.26 -4.12
N PRO A 47 20.52 -16.54 -4.70
CA PRO A 47 19.69 -15.63 -3.94
C PRO A 47 18.85 -16.42 -2.92
N LYS A 48 18.94 -16.02 -1.64
CA LYS A 48 18.23 -16.65 -0.51
C LYS A 48 16.93 -15.94 -0.17
N THR A 49 16.80 -14.68 -0.60
CA THR A 49 15.66 -13.82 -0.29
C THR A 49 14.93 -13.36 -1.56
N ALA A 50 13.64 -13.04 -1.43
CA ALA A 50 12.86 -12.45 -2.51
C ALA A 50 13.47 -11.12 -3.00
N LEU A 51 14.07 -10.34 -2.09
CA LEU A 51 14.75 -9.09 -2.44
C LEU A 51 15.97 -9.34 -3.32
N GLU A 52 16.81 -10.32 -3.00
CA GLU A 52 17.95 -10.68 -3.84
C GLU A 52 17.52 -11.24 -5.20
N MET A 53 16.44 -12.04 -5.24
CA MET A 53 15.87 -12.50 -6.51
C MET A 53 15.39 -11.34 -7.38
N CYS A 54 14.70 -10.35 -6.78
CA CYS A 54 14.31 -9.13 -7.49
C CYS A 54 15.51 -8.34 -8.01
N LYS A 55 16.54 -8.12 -7.18
CA LYS A 55 17.76 -7.43 -7.60
C LYS A 55 18.42 -8.15 -8.77
N MET A 56 18.57 -9.47 -8.68
CA MET A 56 19.14 -10.29 -9.75
C MET A 56 18.36 -10.16 -11.06
N ILE A 57 17.02 -10.13 -11.02
CA ILE A 57 16.19 -9.94 -12.21
C ILE A 57 16.49 -8.59 -12.91
N HIS A 58 16.75 -7.54 -12.13
CA HIS A 58 17.10 -6.22 -12.65
C HIS A 58 18.56 -6.12 -13.09
N ASP A 59 19.49 -6.65 -12.31
CA ASP A 59 20.93 -6.60 -12.58
C ASP A 59 21.28 -7.40 -13.85
N ASP A 60 20.59 -8.53 -14.07
CA ASP A 60 20.77 -9.37 -15.26
C ASP A 60 19.89 -8.94 -16.46
N ASP A 61 19.09 -7.87 -16.31
CA ASP A 61 18.11 -7.35 -17.29
C ASP A 61 17.16 -8.42 -17.87
N ILE A 62 16.73 -9.36 -17.02
CA ILE A 62 15.83 -10.48 -17.39
C ILE A 62 14.37 -10.22 -17.01
N GLN A 63 14.03 -9.00 -16.59
CA GLN A 63 12.69 -8.59 -16.20
C GLN A 63 11.63 -8.79 -17.29
N TYR A 64 12.02 -8.68 -18.56
CA TYR A 64 11.14 -8.92 -19.71
C TYR A 64 11.03 -10.40 -20.08
N ILE A 65 12.03 -11.21 -19.69
CA ILE A 65 12.04 -12.66 -19.89
C ILE A 65 11.14 -13.34 -18.85
N TYR A 66 11.17 -12.82 -17.61
CA TYR A 66 10.38 -13.33 -16.50
C TYR A 66 9.44 -12.27 -15.89
N PRO A 67 8.48 -11.73 -16.68
CA PRO A 67 7.63 -10.62 -16.24
C PRO A 67 6.69 -11.00 -15.10
N TYR A 68 6.08 -12.19 -15.09
CA TYR A 68 5.11 -12.54 -14.06
C TYR A 68 5.80 -13.01 -12.77
N VAL A 69 6.99 -13.60 -12.86
CA VAL A 69 7.85 -13.82 -11.69
C VAL A 69 8.25 -12.48 -11.05
N ASN A 70 8.63 -11.49 -11.86
CA ASN A 70 8.94 -10.15 -11.37
C ASN A 70 7.74 -9.49 -10.65
N ILE A 71 6.55 -9.57 -11.25
CA ILE A 71 5.30 -9.08 -10.63
C ILE A 71 5.06 -9.79 -9.29
N ALA A 72 5.11 -11.12 -9.25
CA ALA A 72 4.87 -11.90 -8.04
C ALA A 72 5.86 -11.55 -6.91
N LEU A 73 7.14 -11.36 -7.24
CA LEU A 73 8.15 -10.94 -6.26
C LEU A 73 7.89 -9.53 -5.75
N ARG A 74 7.52 -8.58 -6.62
CA ARG A 74 7.16 -7.21 -6.21
C ARG A 74 5.92 -7.20 -5.33
N MET A 75 4.89 -7.98 -5.65
CA MET A 75 3.70 -8.14 -4.80
C MET A 75 4.09 -8.68 -3.42
N PHE A 76 4.95 -9.69 -3.36
CA PHE A 76 5.45 -10.25 -2.11
C PHE A 76 6.21 -9.22 -1.28
N LEU A 77 7.09 -8.43 -1.91
CA LEU A 77 7.89 -7.40 -1.23
C LEU A 77 7.04 -6.19 -0.79
N CYS A 78 5.97 -5.86 -1.54
CA CYS A 78 5.06 -4.78 -1.19
C CYS A 78 4.07 -5.16 -0.08
N CYS A 79 3.67 -6.43 0.02
CA CYS A 79 2.66 -6.86 0.99
C CYS A 79 2.98 -6.46 2.46
N PRO A 80 4.21 -6.67 2.99
CA PRO A 80 4.59 -6.17 4.31
C PRO A 80 4.56 -4.64 4.42
N ALA A 81 4.98 -3.92 3.38
CA ALA A 81 5.01 -2.47 3.36
C ALA A 81 3.59 -1.87 3.36
N SER A 82 2.68 -2.46 2.58
CA SER A 82 1.27 -2.08 2.53
C SER A 82 0.57 -2.37 3.85
N ASN A 83 0.84 -3.53 4.47
CA ASN A 83 0.29 -3.88 5.78
C ASN A 83 0.80 -2.92 6.86
N CYS A 84 2.09 -2.64 6.91
CA CYS A 84 2.67 -1.70 7.87
C CYS A 84 2.13 -0.27 7.68
N SER A 85 2.02 0.21 6.45
CA SER A 85 1.43 1.52 6.15
C SER A 85 -0.04 1.58 6.57
N SER A 86 -0.81 0.53 6.28
CA SER A 86 -2.22 0.44 6.68
C SER A 86 -2.36 0.43 8.21
N GLU A 87 -1.60 -0.40 8.92
CA GLU A 87 -1.57 -0.45 10.39
C GLU A 87 -1.16 0.88 11.00
N ARG A 88 -0.15 1.56 10.43
CA ARG A 88 0.31 2.87 10.86
C ARG A 88 -0.80 3.92 10.70
N SER A 89 -1.47 3.94 9.54
CA SER A 89 -2.60 4.83 9.26
C SER A 89 -3.77 4.56 10.20
N PHE A 90 -4.15 3.30 10.42
CA PHE A 90 -5.19 2.93 11.39
C PHE A 90 -4.80 3.27 12.83
N SER A 91 -3.53 3.14 13.20
CA SER A 91 -3.03 3.52 14.53
C SER A 91 -3.04 5.04 14.73
N ALA A 92 -2.65 5.81 13.71
CA ALA A 92 -2.77 7.27 13.71
C ALA A 92 -4.23 7.69 13.83
N LEU A 93 -5.11 7.09 13.04
CA LEU A 93 -6.55 7.31 13.10
C LEU A 93 -7.13 6.94 14.47
N LYS A 94 -6.72 5.82 15.07
CA LYS A 94 -7.13 5.40 16.41
C LYS A 94 -6.69 6.41 17.47
N ARG A 95 -5.46 6.93 17.41
CA ARG A 95 -4.99 7.99 18.32
C ARG A 95 -5.79 9.28 18.15
N VAL A 96 -6.01 9.73 16.91
CA VAL A 96 -6.82 10.91 16.60
C VAL A 96 -8.25 10.72 17.10
N LYS A 97 -8.87 9.56 16.83
CA LYS A 97 -10.19 9.18 17.34
C LYS A 97 -10.24 9.18 18.86
N THR A 98 -9.26 8.62 19.56
CA THR A 98 -9.22 8.62 21.04
C THR A 98 -9.05 10.03 21.59
N TYR A 99 -8.18 10.84 20.97
CA TYR A 99 -7.95 12.25 21.36
C TYR A 99 -9.18 13.13 21.12
N LEU A 100 -9.88 12.92 20.00
CA LEU A 100 -11.09 13.66 19.66
C LEU A 100 -12.28 13.16 20.46
N ARG A 101 -12.46 11.85 20.70
CA ARG A 101 -13.59 11.30 21.47
C ARG A 101 -13.56 11.72 22.93
N SER A 102 -12.40 12.02 23.50
CA SER A 102 -12.32 12.68 24.81
C SER A 102 -12.76 14.16 24.78
N ARG A 103 -13.02 14.74 23.58
CA ARG A 103 -13.43 16.15 23.37
C ARG A 103 -14.59 16.39 22.35
N MET A 104 -15.19 15.38 21.69
CA MET A 104 -16.11 15.57 20.53
C MET A 104 -17.17 14.46 20.34
N THR A 105 -18.32 14.82 19.72
CA THR A 105 -19.39 13.95 19.21
C THR A 105 -19.03 13.27 17.88
N ASP A 106 -19.64 12.10 17.59
CA ASP A 106 -19.24 11.17 16.52
C ASP A 106 -19.27 11.77 15.08
N ASP A 107 -20.13 12.75 14.78
CA ASP A 107 -20.19 13.38 13.45
C ASP A 107 -18.96 14.23 13.12
N ARG A 108 -18.42 14.97 14.10
CA ARG A 108 -17.21 15.78 13.90
C ARG A 108 -16.00 14.91 13.63
N LEU A 109 -15.96 13.72 14.25
CA LEU A 109 -14.92 12.75 14.01
C LEU A 109 -14.95 12.28 12.56
N ASN A 110 -16.12 11.92 12.04
CA ASN A 110 -16.24 11.39 10.67
C ASN A 110 -15.73 12.39 9.62
N ASN A 111 -16.07 13.67 9.78
CA ASN A 111 -15.59 14.75 8.92
C ASN A 111 -14.06 14.93 8.99
N LEU A 112 -13.46 14.80 10.19
CA LEU A 112 -12.01 14.88 10.36
C LEU A 112 -11.26 13.69 9.75
N VAL A 113 -11.85 12.50 9.74
CA VAL A 113 -11.26 11.33 9.06
C VAL A 113 -11.18 11.57 7.56
N ILE A 114 -12.26 12.12 6.96
CA ILE A 114 -12.32 12.43 5.53
C ILE A 114 -11.21 13.45 5.17
N LEU A 115 -11.08 14.54 5.93
CA LEU A 115 -10.03 15.54 5.73
C LEU A 115 -8.60 14.97 5.90
N HIS A 116 -8.43 13.96 6.76
CA HIS A 116 -7.13 13.33 6.95
C HIS A 116 -6.75 12.37 5.81
N ILE A 117 -7.72 11.61 5.28
CA ILE A 117 -7.52 10.74 4.11
C ILE A 117 -7.21 11.60 2.88
N GLU A 118 -7.98 12.65 2.67
CA GLU A 118 -7.82 13.61 1.57
C GLU A 118 -6.85 14.74 1.92
N SER A 119 -5.89 14.49 2.83
CA SER A 119 -5.03 15.55 3.36
C SER A 119 -4.21 16.26 2.27
N GLU A 120 -3.82 15.55 1.22
CA GLU A 120 -3.08 16.10 0.07
C GLU A 120 -3.88 17.13 -0.73
N ILE A 121 -5.19 16.92 -0.86
CA ILE A 121 -6.12 17.88 -1.47
C ILE A 121 -6.40 19.01 -0.48
N THR A 122 -6.60 18.66 0.80
CA THR A 122 -6.96 19.61 1.85
C THR A 122 -5.86 20.64 2.09
N THR A 123 -4.58 20.29 1.98
CA THR A 123 -3.46 21.25 2.05
C THR A 123 -3.39 22.22 0.88
N GLN A 124 -4.05 21.93 -0.24
CA GLN A 124 -4.10 22.82 -1.41
C GLN A 124 -5.25 23.83 -1.34
N ILE A 125 -6.19 23.65 -0.40
CA ILE A 125 -7.32 24.55 -0.21
C ILE A 125 -6.85 25.86 0.44
N GLN A 126 -7.30 27.00 -0.08
CA GLN A 126 -7.08 28.31 0.54
C GLN A 126 -7.99 28.45 1.77
N TYR A 127 -7.41 28.33 2.96
CA TYR A 127 -8.16 28.38 4.22
C TYR A 127 -8.66 29.79 4.56
N ASP A 128 -8.06 30.84 4.00
CA ASP A 128 -8.39 32.22 4.36
C ASP A 128 -9.84 32.58 4.02
N GLU A 129 -10.34 32.13 2.86
CA GLU A 129 -11.73 32.33 2.46
C GLU A 129 -12.70 31.53 3.35
N ILE A 130 -12.33 30.32 3.73
CA ILE A 130 -13.14 29.44 4.60
C ILE A 130 -13.22 30.02 6.02
N ILE A 131 -12.10 30.53 6.54
CA ILE A 131 -12.03 31.18 7.85
C ILE A 131 -12.87 32.46 7.85
N GLN A 132 -12.80 33.25 6.77
CA GLN A 132 -13.58 34.47 6.62
C GLN A 132 -15.09 34.16 6.59
N ASP A 133 -15.54 33.22 5.75
CA ASP A 133 -16.95 32.80 5.65
C ASP A 133 -17.47 32.20 6.98
N PHE A 134 -16.64 31.40 7.67
CA PHE A 134 -16.99 30.89 9.00
C PHE A 134 -17.13 32.02 10.03
N SER A 135 -16.26 33.02 9.98
CA SER A 135 -16.31 34.18 10.90
C SER A 135 -17.54 35.05 10.66
N GLU A 136 -17.95 35.21 9.40
CA GLU A 136 -19.12 35.99 9.01
C GLU A 136 -20.42 35.30 9.43
N LYS A 137 -20.50 33.97 9.23
CA LYS A 137 -21.67 33.18 9.64
C LYS A 137 -21.83 33.07 11.16
N ASN A 138 -20.74 33.07 11.93
CA ASN A 138 -20.80 33.03 13.40
C ASN A 138 -20.97 34.41 14.05
N ARG A 139 -20.79 35.51 13.31
CA ARG A 139 -21.02 36.88 13.81
C ARG A 139 -22.51 37.25 13.95
N GLY A 140 -23.43 36.40 13.48
CA GLY A 140 -24.89 36.60 13.57
C GLY A 140 -25.53 36.23 14.92
N VAL A 141 -24.78 35.74 15.91
CA VAL A 141 -25.29 35.48 17.26
C VAL A 141 -24.72 36.53 18.22
N ASN A 142 -25.14 37.78 18.06
CA ASN A 142 -24.94 38.80 19.09
C ASN A 142 -26.27 39.18 19.73
N TYR A 143 -26.28 39.01 21.04
CA TYR A 143 -27.29 39.42 21.99
C TYR A 143 -27.74 40.86 21.73
N ASN A 144 -29.05 41.08 21.64
CA ASN A 144 -29.63 42.37 21.95
C ASN A 144 -29.36 42.69 23.42
N VAL A 145 -28.22 43.31 23.71
CA VAL A 145 -28.09 44.16 24.89
C VAL A 145 -28.05 45.58 24.37
N ASN A 146 -29.24 46.19 24.32
CA ASN A 146 -29.38 47.62 24.06
C ASN A 146 -28.47 48.39 25.03
N MET A 147 -27.67 49.25 24.43
CA MET A 147 -26.88 50.28 25.09
C MET A 147 -27.84 51.42 25.46
N LEU A 148 -27.78 51.84 26.74
CA LEU A 148 -28.38 53.05 27.35
C LEU A 148 -29.91 53.10 27.50
#